data_AF-A0A955R5E4-F1
#
_entry.id   AF-A0A955R5E4-F1
#
_cell.length_a   1.000
_cell.length_b   1.000
_cell.length_c   1.000
_cell.angle_alpha   90.00
_cell.angle_beta   90.00
_cell.angle_gamma   90.00
#
_symmetry.space_group_name_H-M   'P 1'
#
loop_
_entity.id
_entity.type
_entity.pdbx_description
1 polymer ?
#
loop_
_entity_poly.entity_id
_entity_poly.type
_entity_poly.pdbx_seq_one_letter_code
_entity_poly.pdbx_strand_id
1 'polypeptide(L)'
;MSRSFLVAALALGVACHQSAPSDTPTPTDTGLTGTTVIDTGHPGDVTATRGTVQRGQYLVDHVLNCGACHTPTGTDGAPDMSLYLAGSRSYDFTDVDGTIVTVNAENLTNHDPEGLYNWSDEQIRTALVEGIDDEHVAIYPIMPFPEYSLLTVEDQDSIIQYLRTVQGNPNVVAADFPYGDQNPPVALADDTAIPHATLPTSDPDYAAAERGRYLAVTGCLYCHTEELSSGVPDMSKAFGGGKVYTFIRGSAPNTSTNITPDPTGLGDATVEDIVAALKTDTSVATGAPLCSTHPGGFDRIDGMTDDDLHDIAVYLHALPPVSNGPFTCETP
;
A
#
# COMPACT_ATOMS: atom_id res chain seq x y z
N MET A 1 -45.43 -53.17 46.92
CA MET A 1 -44.55 -52.87 48.08
C MET A 1 -43.57 -51.80 47.61
N SER A 2 -43.82 -50.53 47.94
CA SER A 2 -42.99 -49.72 48.87
C SER A 2 -41.61 -49.40 48.26
N ARG A 3 -41.16 -48.17 48.00
CA ARG A 3 -41.50 -46.83 48.51
C ARG A 3 -40.85 -45.77 47.60
N SER A 4 -41.56 -44.66 47.40
CA SER A 4 -41.03 -43.37 46.93
C SER A 4 -40.17 -42.70 48.01
N PHE A 5 -39.19 -41.89 47.62
CA PHE A 5 -38.89 -40.63 48.29
C PHE A 5 -38.56 -39.54 47.26
N LEU A 6 -39.41 -38.52 47.30
CA LEU A 6 -39.30 -37.21 46.66
C LEU A 6 -38.30 -36.36 47.45
N VAL A 7 -37.52 -35.51 46.76
CA VAL A 7 -37.14 -34.20 47.28
C VAL A 7 -37.42 -33.17 46.17
N ALA A 8 -38.35 -32.28 46.48
CA ALA A 8 -38.72 -31.07 45.74
C ALA A 8 -37.61 -30.02 45.83
N ALA A 9 -37.40 -29.16 44.85
CA ALA A 9 -37.97 -27.81 44.73
C ALA A 9 -37.00 -27.02 43.80
N LEU A 10 -37.32 -25.99 43.02
CA LEU A 10 -38.43 -25.04 43.01
C LEU A 10 -38.47 -24.33 41.64
N ALA A 11 -39.69 -23.93 41.24
CA ALA A 11 -40.17 -22.83 40.36
C ALA A 11 -39.16 -21.84 39.71
N LEU A 12 -39.42 -21.16 38.58
CA LEU A 12 -40.60 -20.42 38.09
C LEU A 12 -40.60 -20.39 36.54
N GLY A 13 -41.76 -20.47 35.85
CA GLY A 13 -42.48 -19.33 35.24
C GLY A 13 -41.87 -18.92 33.87
N VAL A 14 -42.55 -18.87 32.74
CA VAL A 14 -43.71 -18.02 32.39
C VAL A 14 -44.29 -18.49 31.03
N ALA A 15 -45.58 -18.20 30.82
CA ALA A 15 -46.46 -18.61 29.74
C ALA A 15 -46.11 -18.09 28.32
N CYS A 16 -46.46 -18.88 27.31
CA CYS A 16 -46.63 -18.46 25.91
C CYS A 16 -48.00 -17.81 25.68
N HIS A 17 -48.05 -16.72 24.90
CA HIS A 17 -49.20 -16.38 24.05
C HIS A 17 -48.78 -15.58 22.81
N GLN A 18 -49.51 -15.86 21.74
CA GLN A 18 -49.23 -15.64 20.32
C GLN A 18 -49.68 -14.25 19.82
N SER A 19 -49.14 -13.80 18.67
CA SER A 19 -49.84 -13.01 17.64
C SER A 19 -49.06 -13.03 16.31
N ALA A 20 -49.79 -13.14 15.20
CA ALA A 20 -49.31 -13.34 13.82
C ALA A 20 -49.31 -12.02 12.99
N PRO A 21 -49.29 -12.03 11.64
CA PRO A 21 -48.17 -11.64 10.77
C PRO A 21 -48.38 -10.31 10.03
N SER A 22 -47.33 -9.77 9.39
CA SER A 22 -47.49 -8.75 8.33
C SER A 22 -46.40 -8.88 7.27
N ASP A 23 -46.84 -9.11 6.04
CA ASP A 23 -46.09 -9.22 4.79
C ASP A 23 -45.26 -7.96 4.45
N THR A 24 -44.09 -8.08 3.80
CA THR A 24 -43.83 -7.86 2.35
C THR A 24 -42.30 -8.01 2.07
N PRO A 25 -41.81 -7.97 0.80
CA PRO A 25 -41.15 -9.06 0.09
C PRO A 25 -39.62 -9.10 0.20
N THR A 26 -39.05 -10.28 -0.01
CA THR A 26 -37.60 -10.54 -0.16
C THR A 26 -37.03 -9.89 -1.44
N PRO A 27 -35.80 -9.38 -1.38
CA PRO A 27 -34.82 -9.67 -2.42
C PRO A 27 -33.63 -10.42 -1.81
N THR A 28 -33.24 -11.48 -2.49
CA THR A 28 -32.12 -12.37 -2.21
C THR A 28 -30.82 -11.61 -2.00
N ASP A 29 -30.30 -11.69 -0.77
CA ASP A 29 -28.94 -11.30 -0.40
C ASP A 29 -28.03 -12.53 -0.51
N THR A 30 -27.12 -12.50 -1.49
CA THR A 30 -25.89 -13.30 -1.49
C THR A 30 -24.72 -12.33 -1.42
N GLY A 31 -24.60 -11.64 -0.30
CA GLY A 31 -23.46 -10.81 0.07
C GLY A 31 -22.98 -11.22 1.45
N LEU A 32 -21.67 -11.39 1.61
CA LEU A 32 -21.02 -11.67 2.88
C LEU A 32 -21.20 -10.49 3.84
N THR A 33 -22.35 -10.40 4.49
CA THR A 33 -22.57 -9.53 5.64
C THR A 33 -22.11 -10.27 6.88
N GLY A 34 -20.92 -9.92 7.36
CA GLY A 34 -20.44 -10.38 8.64
C GLY A 34 -19.04 -9.86 8.88
N THR A 35 -18.92 -8.75 9.61
CA THR A 35 -17.73 -8.42 10.40
C THR A 35 -17.54 -9.53 11.42
N THR A 36 -16.99 -10.65 10.96
CA THR A 36 -16.48 -11.70 11.83
C THR A 36 -15.04 -11.32 12.04
N VAL A 37 -14.72 -10.89 13.25
CA VAL A 37 -13.35 -10.91 13.74
C VAL A 37 -12.86 -12.34 13.54
N ILE A 38 -12.03 -12.56 12.53
CA ILE A 38 -11.41 -13.87 12.32
C ILE A 38 -10.32 -13.96 13.39
N ASP A 39 -10.60 -14.74 14.44
CA ASP A 39 -9.55 -15.22 15.34
C ASP A 39 -8.65 -16.15 14.53
N THR A 40 -7.57 -15.59 13.99
CA THR A 40 -6.56 -16.30 13.21
C THR A 40 -5.59 -17.07 14.11
N GLY A 41 -5.76 -17.07 15.44
CA GLY A 41 -4.91 -17.79 16.40
C GLY A 41 -3.49 -17.23 16.53
N HIS A 42 -3.24 -15.97 16.13
CA HIS A 42 -1.91 -15.36 16.12
C HIS A 42 -1.50 -14.77 17.48
N PRO A 43 -0.20 -14.82 17.83
CA PRO A 43 0.32 -14.24 19.06
C PRO A 43 0.39 -12.70 18.93
N GLY A 44 -0.71 -12.00 19.18
CA GLY A 44 -0.75 -10.55 19.09
C GLY A 44 -2.15 -9.96 19.08
N ASP A 45 -2.84 -10.10 20.20
CA ASP A 45 -4.00 -9.32 20.69
C ASP A 45 -4.85 -8.57 19.64
N VAL A 46 -5.99 -9.19 19.29
CA VAL A 46 -7.08 -8.62 18.49
C VAL A 46 -7.76 -7.47 19.25
N THR A 47 -7.07 -6.34 19.38
CA THR A 47 -7.63 -5.06 19.85
C THR A 47 -7.68 -4.00 18.75
N ALA A 48 -7.46 -4.38 17.49
CA ALA A 48 -7.66 -3.54 16.32
C ALA A 48 -9.12 -3.63 15.83
N THR A 49 -10.05 -2.97 16.53
CA THR A 49 -11.46 -2.84 16.09
C THR A 49 -11.69 -1.72 15.06
N ARG A 50 -10.64 -1.11 14.52
CA ARG A 50 -10.74 -0.09 13.47
C ARG A 50 -10.12 -0.67 12.20
N GLY A 51 -10.81 -0.56 11.08
CA GLY A 51 -10.36 -1.11 9.80
C GLY A 51 -11.03 -2.42 9.38
N THR A 52 -10.78 -2.83 8.13
CA THR A 52 -11.37 -4.05 7.53
C THR A 52 -10.35 -4.77 6.65
N VAL A 53 -10.46 -6.10 6.56
CA VAL A 53 -9.65 -6.91 5.64
C VAL A 53 -9.78 -6.43 4.19
N GLN A 54 -10.99 -6.03 3.77
CA GLN A 54 -11.21 -5.53 2.40
C GLN A 54 -10.46 -4.23 2.14
N ARG A 55 -10.46 -3.29 3.10
CA ARG A 55 -9.67 -2.06 2.99
C ARG A 55 -8.17 -2.37 2.97
N GLY A 56 -7.72 -3.31 3.79
CA GLY A 56 -6.33 -3.76 3.82
C GLY A 56 -5.88 -4.34 2.50
N GLN A 57 -6.70 -5.24 1.94
CA GLN A 57 -6.46 -5.81 0.62
C GLN A 57 -6.32 -4.71 -0.44
N TYR A 58 -7.27 -3.79 -0.48
CA TYR A 58 -7.26 -2.68 -1.42
C TYR A 58 -5.98 -1.83 -1.32
N LEU A 59 -5.55 -1.51 -0.10
CA LEU A 59 -4.33 -0.74 0.14
C LEU A 59 -3.08 -1.51 -0.30
N VAL A 60 -2.97 -2.79 0.08
CA VAL A 60 -1.81 -3.63 -0.24
C VAL A 60 -1.70 -3.90 -1.74
N ASP A 61 -2.81 -4.17 -2.41
CA ASP A 61 -2.85 -4.47 -3.84
C ASP A 61 -2.64 -3.20 -4.68
N HIS A 62 -3.39 -2.13 -4.39
CA HIS A 62 -3.57 -1.07 -5.38
C HIS A 62 -2.91 0.26 -5.01
N VAL A 63 -2.90 0.62 -3.72
CA VAL A 63 -2.42 1.95 -3.28
C VAL A 63 -0.93 1.93 -2.92
N LEU A 64 -0.53 0.99 -2.07
CA LEU A 64 0.84 0.80 -1.61
C LEU A 64 1.60 -0.16 -2.50
N ASN A 65 0.85 -0.99 -3.26
CA ASN A 65 1.36 -1.82 -4.33
C ASN A 65 2.50 -2.75 -3.86
N CYS A 66 2.30 -3.35 -2.67
CA CYS A 66 3.29 -4.22 -2.03
C CYS A 66 3.67 -5.39 -2.95
N GLY A 67 2.72 -5.86 -3.76
CA GLY A 67 2.92 -6.94 -4.73
C GLY A 67 4.00 -6.66 -5.77
N ALA A 68 4.29 -5.41 -6.11
CA ALA A 68 5.33 -5.11 -7.10
C ALA A 68 6.75 -5.41 -6.62
N CYS A 69 6.97 -5.35 -5.30
CA CYS A 69 8.23 -5.76 -4.69
C CYS A 69 8.17 -7.17 -4.12
N HIS A 70 7.09 -7.50 -3.40
CA HIS A 70 6.96 -8.74 -2.64
C HIS A 70 6.41 -9.92 -3.45
N THR A 71 6.25 -9.80 -4.77
CA THR A 71 5.90 -10.92 -5.67
C THR A 71 7.00 -11.06 -6.72
N PRO A 72 7.60 -12.25 -6.90
CA PRO A 72 8.62 -12.45 -7.90
C PRO A 72 8.02 -12.38 -9.31
N THR A 73 8.80 -11.96 -10.29
CA THR A 73 8.39 -11.92 -11.69
C THR A 73 8.91 -13.13 -12.47
N GLY A 74 8.11 -13.58 -13.44
CA GLY A 74 8.47 -14.61 -14.41
C GLY A 74 9.45 -14.08 -15.48
N THR A 75 9.86 -14.97 -16.38
CA THR A 75 10.80 -14.62 -17.47
C THR A 75 10.22 -13.65 -18.51
N ASP A 76 8.90 -13.50 -18.53
CA ASP A 76 8.15 -12.54 -19.35
C ASP A 76 7.93 -11.20 -18.63
N GLY A 77 8.42 -11.05 -17.40
CA GLY A 77 8.26 -9.86 -16.57
C GLY A 77 6.92 -9.77 -15.82
N ALA A 78 5.99 -10.70 -16.05
CA ALA A 78 4.72 -10.74 -15.34
C ALA A 78 4.90 -11.26 -13.91
N PRO A 79 4.08 -10.81 -12.93
CA PRO A 79 4.15 -11.33 -11.57
C PRO A 79 3.76 -12.82 -11.52
N ASP A 80 4.51 -13.62 -10.78
CA ASP A 80 4.17 -15.00 -10.47
C ASP A 80 3.18 -15.02 -9.30
N MET A 81 1.89 -15.00 -9.63
CA MET A 81 0.81 -14.97 -8.63
C MET A 81 0.72 -16.25 -7.78
N SER A 82 1.44 -17.32 -8.11
CA SER A 82 1.58 -18.48 -7.20
C SER A 82 2.48 -18.18 -5.99
N LEU A 83 3.26 -17.11 -6.09
CA LEU A 83 4.16 -16.56 -5.08
C LEU A 83 3.74 -15.13 -4.70
N TYR A 84 2.46 -14.78 -4.85
CA TYR A 84 1.93 -13.48 -4.46
C TYR A 84 2.28 -13.17 -2.99
N LEU A 85 2.94 -12.02 -2.77
CA LEU A 85 3.48 -11.57 -1.48
C LEU A 85 4.48 -12.52 -0.80
N ALA A 86 4.96 -13.56 -1.48
CA ALA A 86 5.90 -14.54 -0.93
C ALA A 86 7.36 -14.07 -0.95
N GLY A 87 7.59 -12.79 -1.22
CA GLY A 87 8.92 -12.19 -1.32
C GLY A 87 9.58 -12.41 -2.68
N SER A 88 10.56 -11.57 -2.99
CA SER A 88 11.27 -11.61 -4.26
C SER A 88 12.77 -11.33 -4.07
N ARG A 89 13.57 -11.75 -5.06
CA ARG A 89 15.03 -11.70 -5.00
C ARG A 89 15.60 -10.57 -5.84
N SER A 90 16.57 -9.86 -5.24
CA SER A 90 17.56 -8.99 -5.88
C SER A 90 17.03 -7.75 -6.61
N TYR A 91 16.87 -6.67 -5.84
CA TYR A 91 16.85 -5.29 -6.35
C TYR A 91 18.24 -4.69 -6.17
N ASP A 92 18.91 -4.36 -7.28
CA ASP A 92 20.22 -3.70 -7.25
C ASP A 92 20.04 -2.17 -7.24
N PHE A 93 20.71 -1.49 -6.32
CA PHE A 93 20.69 -0.03 -6.22
C PHE A 93 22.09 0.51 -6.27
N THR A 94 22.29 1.60 -7.01
CA THR A 94 23.52 2.37 -6.93
C THR A 94 23.36 3.42 -5.84
N ASP A 95 24.09 3.26 -4.74
CA ASP A 95 24.15 4.23 -3.65
C ASP A 95 24.88 5.51 -4.10
N VAL A 96 24.79 6.58 -3.31
CA VAL A 96 25.36 7.90 -3.65
C VAL A 96 26.88 7.88 -3.88
N ASP A 97 27.59 6.91 -3.30
CA ASP A 97 29.03 6.72 -3.49
C ASP A 97 29.38 5.82 -4.68
N GLY A 98 28.38 5.32 -5.41
CA GLY A 98 28.52 4.43 -6.55
C GLY A 98 28.54 2.93 -6.20
N THR A 99 28.38 2.57 -4.92
CA THR A 99 28.31 1.16 -4.49
C THR A 99 26.99 0.53 -4.93
N ILE A 100 27.04 -0.71 -5.44
CA ILE A 100 25.83 -1.48 -5.72
C ILE A 100 25.39 -2.22 -4.45
N VAL A 101 24.19 -1.90 -3.96
CA VAL A 101 23.52 -2.58 -2.85
C VAL A 101 22.46 -3.52 -3.43
N THR A 102 22.44 -4.77 -3.00
CA THR A 102 21.39 -5.72 -3.37
C THR A 102 20.51 -5.97 -2.15
N VAL A 103 19.25 -5.57 -2.25
CA VAL A 103 18.22 -5.81 -1.23
C VAL A 103 17.16 -6.76 -1.78
N ASN A 104 16.57 -7.56 -0.92
CA ASN A 104 15.49 -8.46 -1.26
C ASN A 104 14.19 -7.96 -0.64
N ALA A 105 13.06 -8.33 -1.25
CA ALA A 105 11.75 -8.07 -0.68
C ALA A 105 11.32 -9.30 0.13
N GLU A 106 11.04 -9.10 1.41
CA GLU A 106 10.72 -10.20 2.33
C GLU A 106 9.40 -10.90 2.03
N ASN A 107 9.22 -12.09 2.60
CA ASN A 107 7.97 -12.84 2.45
C ASN A 107 6.91 -12.32 3.43
N LEU A 108 5.86 -11.69 2.91
CA LEU A 108 4.77 -11.10 3.71
C LEU A 108 3.63 -12.09 3.97
N THR A 109 3.72 -13.32 3.49
CA THR A 109 2.67 -14.32 3.67
C THR A 109 2.62 -14.82 5.10
N ASN A 110 1.51 -15.44 5.47
CA ASN A 110 1.34 -16.02 6.79
C ASN A 110 1.99 -17.40 6.92
N HIS A 111 3.30 -17.48 6.72
CA HIS A 111 4.11 -18.71 6.76
C HIS A 111 5.09 -18.72 7.95
N ASP A 112 5.36 -19.90 8.49
CA ASP A 112 6.35 -20.15 9.55
C ASP A 112 7.47 -21.07 9.03
N PRO A 113 8.76 -20.71 9.13
CA PRO A 113 9.30 -19.45 9.67
C PRO A 113 9.48 -18.34 8.62
N GLU A 114 9.32 -18.63 7.34
CA GLU A 114 9.75 -17.73 6.26
C GLU A 114 8.94 -16.43 6.16
N GLY A 115 7.73 -16.34 6.73
CA GLY A 115 6.87 -15.16 6.63
C GLY A 115 6.44 -14.60 7.98
N LEU A 116 5.31 -13.89 7.99
CA LEU A 116 4.87 -13.08 9.12
C LEU A 116 4.17 -13.87 10.25
N TYR A 117 4.10 -15.21 10.17
CA TYR A 117 3.31 -16.00 11.12
C TYR A 117 3.74 -15.79 12.58
N ASN A 118 5.06 -15.73 12.83
CA ASN A 118 5.62 -15.55 14.17
C ASN A 118 5.74 -14.07 14.60
N TRP A 119 5.52 -13.13 13.69
CA TRP A 119 5.58 -11.71 14.00
C TRP A 119 4.29 -11.30 14.71
N SER A 120 4.39 -10.44 15.73
CA SER A 120 3.24 -9.78 16.34
C SER A 120 2.71 -8.66 15.43
N ASP A 121 1.44 -8.26 15.62
CA ASP A 121 0.85 -7.15 14.85
C ASP A 121 1.64 -5.84 15.05
N GLU A 122 2.22 -5.63 16.24
CA GLU A 122 3.07 -4.48 16.52
C GLU A 122 4.38 -4.54 15.74
N GLN A 123 5.04 -5.70 15.66
CA GLN A 123 6.26 -5.85 14.85
C GLN A 123 5.97 -5.58 13.36
N ILE A 124 4.84 -6.07 12.83
CA ILE A 124 4.43 -5.77 11.45
C ILE A 124 4.20 -4.27 11.28
N ARG A 125 3.55 -3.61 12.25
CA ARG A 125 3.33 -2.16 12.21
C ARG A 125 4.65 -1.39 12.22
N THR A 126 5.55 -1.72 13.14
CA THR A 126 6.88 -1.12 13.27
C THR A 126 7.68 -1.26 11.98
N ALA A 127 7.68 -2.44 11.34
CA ALA A 127 8.30 -2.60 10.03
C ALA A 127 7.63 -1.72 8.95
N LEU A 128 6.30 -1.66 8.93
CA LEU A 128 5.53 -0.90 7.94
C LEU A 128 5.77 0.61 8.01
N VAL A 129 5.79 1.19 9.22
CA VAL A 129 5.74 2.66 9.40
C VAL A 129 6.99 3.26 10.04
N GLU A 130 7.85 2.44 10.63
CA GLU A 130 9.13 2.88 11.19
C GLU A 130 10.33 2.29 10.43
N GLY A 131 10.11 1.29 9.57
CA GLY A 131 11.17 0.66 8.82
C GLY A 131 12.13 -0.12 9.71
N ILE A 132 11.63 -0.79 10.75
CA ILE A 132 12.45 -1.58 11.69
C ILE A 132 11.92 -3.02 11.72
N ASP A 133 12.80 -3.99 11.48
CA ASP A 133 12.45 -5.42 11.49
C ASP A 133 12.34 -6.02 12.91
N ASP A 134 12.05 -7.31 13.01
CA ASP A 134 11.91 -8.02 14.29
C ASP A 134 13.24 -8.21 15.04
N GLU A 135 14.37 -8.04 14.35
CA GLU A 135 15.72 -8.01 14.90
C GLU A 135 16.17 -6.59 15.32
N HIS A 136 15.28 -5.60 15.18
CA HIS A 136 15.51 -4.18 15.45
C HIS A 136 16.57 -3.54 14.53
N VAL A 137 16.68 -4.06 13.31
CA VAL A 137 17.53 -3.53 12.25
C VAL A 137 16.69 -2.67 11.32
N ALA A 138 17.29 -1.58 10.83
CA ALA A 138 16.63 -0.69 9.89
C ALA A 138 16.46 -1.40 8.53
N ILE A 139 15.23 -1.49 8.05
CA ILE A 139 14.88 -1.88 6.69
C ILE A 139 15.50 -0.84 5.76
N TYR A 140 16.16 -1.33 4.71
CA TYR A 140 16.72 -0.42 3.70
C TYR A 140 15.58 0.44 3.11
N PRO A 141 15.76 1.77 2.94
CA PRO A 141 14.69 2.71 2.55
C PRO A 141 14.26 2.57 1.07
N ILE A 142 14.36 1.37 0.50
CA ILE A 142 13.62 0.95 -0.69
C ILE A 142 12.13 0.81 -0.36
N MET A 143 11.81 0.28 0.82
CA MET A 143 10.44 0.25 1.30
C MET A 143 10.08 1.69 1.74
N PRO A 144 9.01 2.29 1.22
CA PRO A 144 8.68 3.69 1.48
C PRO A 144 7.99 3.85 2.84
N PHE A 145 8.61 3.31 3.90
CA PHE A 145 8.14 3.45 5.27
C PHE A 145 8.04 4.91 5.74
N PRO A 146 8.89 5.87 5.28
CA PRO A 146 8.70 7.27 5.63
C PRO A 146 7.35 7.80 5.14
N GLU A 147 6.92 7.46 3.93
CA GLU A 147 5.61 7.83 3.40
C GLU A 147 4.48 7.04 4.06
N TYR A 148 4.69 5.73 4.33
CA TYR A 148 3.70 4.90 5.02
C TYR A 148 3.47 5.33 6.47
N SER A 149 4.39 6.07 7.10
CA SER A 149 4.15 6.66 8.42
C SER A 149 3.01 7.69 8.45
N LEU A 150 2.54 8.14 7.28
CA LEU A 150 1.40 9.03 7.13
C LEU A 150 0.07 8.27 7.00
N LEU A 151 0.09 6.94 6.93
CA LEU A 151 -1.12 6.12 6.97
C LEU A 151 -1.87 6.36 8.29
N THR A 152 -3.20 6.48 8.20
CA THR A 152 -4.03 6.51 9.41
C THR A 152 -3.87 5.20 10.18
N VAL A 153 -4.06 5.25 11.51
CA VAL A 153 -4.02 4.04 12.35
C VAL A 153 -5.02 2.99 11.84
N GLU A 154 -6.18 3.41 11.33
CA GLU A 154 -7.21 2.52 10.78
C GLU A 154 -6.75 1.81 9.49
N ASP A 155 -6.04 2.50 8.61
CA ASP A 155 -5.50 1.90 7.39
C ASP A 155 -4.31 0.98 7.69
N GLN A 156 -3.46 1.33 8.67
CA GLN A 156 -2.42 0.43 9.18
C GLN A 156 -3.04 -0.86 9.77
N ASP A 157 -4.09 -0.73 10.60
CA ASP A 157 -4.82 -1.87 11.17
C ASP A 157 -5.44 -2.74 10.07
N SER A 158 -6.00 -2.11 9.03
CA SER A 158 -6.58 -2.82 7.88
C SER A 158 -5.54 -3.63 7.12
N ILE A 159 -4.36 -3.05 6.85
CA ILE A 159 -3.24 -3.72 6.17
C ILE A 159 -2.80 -4.94 6.96
N ILE A 160 -2.55 -4.80 8.26
CA ILE A 160 -2.14 -5.92 9.13
C ILE A 160 -3.20 -7.01 9.13
N GLN A 161 -4.47 -6.66 9.29
CA GLN A 161 -5.59 -7.63 9.23
C GLN A 161 -5.60 -8.39 7.90
N TYR A 162 -5.37 -7.72 6.77
CA TYR A 162 -5.29 -8.39 5.47
C TYR A 162 -4.09 -9.32 5.37
N LEU A 163 -2.89 -8.88 5.78
CA LEU A 163 -1.67 -9.70 5.73
C LEU A 163 -1.83 -11.01 6.53
N ARG A 164 -2.56 -10.98 7.65
CA ARG A 164 -2.90 -12.19 8.42
C ARG A 164 -3.77 -13.20 7.65
N THR A 165 -4.50 -12.76 6.63
CA THR A 165 -5.33 -13.62 5.78
C THR A 165 -4.58 -14.18 4.57
N VAL A 166 -3.41 -13.62 4.24
CA VAL A 166 -2.61 -14.07 3.09
C VAL A 166 -2.12 -15.49 3.34
N GLN A 167 -2.44 -16.40 2.42
CA GLN A 167 -2.06 -17.81 2.55
C GLN A 167 -0.54 -17.95 2.64
N GLY A 168 -0.06 -18.64 3.69
CA GLY A 168 1.36 -18.91 3.88
C GLY A 168 2.01 -19.63 2.70
N ASN A 169 3.17 -19.13 2.28
CA ASN A 169 4.01 -19.71 1.26
C ASN A 169 5.45 -19.92 1.79
N PRO A 170 6.05 -21.12 1.65
CA PRO A 170 7.40 -21.43 2.15
C PRO A 170 8.53 -20.85 1.29
N ASN A 171 8.28 -19.81 0.49
CA ASN A 171 9.31 -19.22 -0.34
C ASN A 171 10.38 -18.58 0.55
N VAL A 172 11.61 -19.07 0.42
CA VAL A 172 12.76 -18.56 1.16
C VAL A 172 13.39 -17.44 0.34
N VAL A 173 13.41 -16.25 0.91
CA VAL A 173 14.16 -15.10 0.39
C VAL A 173 15.61 -15.24 0.89
N ALA A 174 16.58 -14.98 0.00
CA ALA A 174 17.97 -14.99 0.42
C ALA A 174 18.22 -13.79 1.34
N ALA A 175 19.05 -13.96 2.37
CA ALA A 175 19.47 -12.82 3.19
C ALA A 175 20.06 -11.72 2.30
N ASP A 176 19.80 -10.47 2.68
CA ASP A 176 20.39 -9.32 2.03
C ASP A 176 21.91 -9.45 1.96
N PHE A 177 22.49 -9.00 0.85
CA PHE A 177 23.94 -8.96 0.72
C PHE A 177 24.46 -8.07 1.86
N PRO A 178 25.55 -8.44 2.58
CA PRO A 178 25.98 -7.73 3.79
C PRO A 178 26.28 -6.27 3.49
N TYR A 179 25.26 -5.45 3.59
CA TYR A 179 25.31 -4.03 3.74
C TYR A 179 25.34 -3.85 5.26
N GLY A 180 26.46 -3.33 5.76
CA GLY A 180 26.72 -3.32 7.19
C GLY A 180 25.58 -2.68 7.97
N ASP A 181 25.39 -3.12 9.21
CA ASP A 181 24.46 -2.69 10.27
C ASP A 181 24.42 -1.16 10.57
N GLN A 182 24.48 -0.31 9.54
CA GLN A 182 24.95 1.07 9.63
C GLN A 182 24.10 2.06 8.82
N ASN A 183 22.90 1.68 8.37
CA ASN A 183 21.97 2.71 7.92
C ASN A 183 21.44 3.45 9.16
N PRO A 184 21.71 4.75 9.31
CA PRO A 184 21.02 5.53 10.32
C PRO A 184 19.51 5.47 10.01
N PRO A 185 18.63 5.50 11.02
CA PRO A 185 17.20 5.59 10.80
C PRO A 185 16.90 6.77 9.87
N VAL A 186 16.25 6.50 8.74
CA VAL A 186 15.77 7.56 7.84
C VAL A 186 14.66 8.30 8.56
N ALA A 187 14.66 9.62 8.46
CA ALA A 187 13.60 10.42 9.04
C ALA A 187 12.25 10.05 8.39
N LEU A 188 11.23 9.87 9.21
CA LEU A 188 9.85 9.70 8.74
C LEU A 188 9.39 10.94 7.97
N ALA A 189 8.42 10.78 7.07
CA ALA A 189 7.92 11.91 6.29
C ALA A 189 7.27 12.96 7.20
N ASP A 190 7.60 14.23 6.95
CA ASP A 190 6.95 15.37 7.58
C ASP A 190 5.77 15.80 6.71
N ASP A 191 4.55 15.52 7.17
CA ASP A 191 3.31 15.89 6.49
C ASP A 191 3.24 17.39 6.16
N THR A 192 3.88 18.25 6.97
CA THR A 192 3.88 19.70 6.76
C THR A 192 4.81 20.16 5.63
N ALA A 193 5.75 19.30 5.22
CA ALA A 193 6.64 19.55 4.09
C ALA A 193 6.01 19.11 2.75
N ILE A 194 4.89 18.39 2.79
CA ILE A 194 4.18 17.92 1.59
C ILE A 194 3.16 18.99 1.17
N PRO A 195 3.16 19.42 -0.11
CA PRO A 195 2.23 20.44 -0.57
C PRO A 195 0.77 20.01 -0.41
N HIS A 196 -0.08 20.96 -0.02
CA HIS A 196 -1.53 20.82 -0.21
C HIS A 196 -1.91 21.25 -1.63
N ALA A 197 -3.11 20.88 -2.06
CA ALA A 197 -3.69 21.42 -3.28
C ALA A 197 -3.82 22.95 -3.18
N THR A 198 -3.66 23.62 -4.32
CA THR A 198 -3.81 25.08 -4.44
C THR A 198 -5.27 25.55 -4.43
N LEU A 199 -6.22 24.61 -4.35
CA LEU A 199 -7.66 24.89 -4.29
C LEU A 199 -8.02 25.60 -2.98
N PRO A 200 -8.88 26.64 -3.01
CA PRO A 200 -9.44 27.19 -1.79
C PRO A 200 -10.39 26.20 -1.12
N THR A 201 -10.53 26.25 0.20
CA THR A 201 -11.43 25.35 0.96
C THR A 201 -12.92 25.47 0.59
N SER A 202 -13.31 26.53 -0.12
CA SER A 202 -14.65 26.74 -0.67
C SER A 202 -14.86 26.09 -2.03
N ASP A 203 -13.80 25.59 -2.67
CA ASP A 203 -13.87 24.90 -3.94
C ASP A 203 -14.62 23.57 -3.79
N PRO A 204 -15.55 23.21 -4.69
CA PRO A 204 -16.24 21.92 -4.64
C PRO A 204 -15.28 20.72 -4.67
N ASP A 205 -14.12 20.85 -5.31
CA ASP A 205 -13.16 19.76 -5.47
C ASP A 205 -12.12 19.71 -4.34
N TYR A 206 -12.14 20.65 -3.39
CA TYR A 206 -11.19 20.68 -2.28
C TYR A 206 -11.18 19.37 -1.47
N ALA A 207 -12.36 18.82 -1.18
CA ALA A 207 -12.47 17.57 -0.43
C ALA A 207 -11.94 16.36 -1.21
N ALA A 208 -12.10 16.37 -2.54
CA ALA A 208 -11.51 15.36 -3.42
C ALA A 208 -9.99 15.48 -3.43
N ALA A 209 -9.46 16.69 -3.55
CA ALA A 209 -8.03 16.94 -3.54
C ALA A 209 -7.35 16.51 -2.22
N GLU A 210 -7.98 16.69 -1.07
CA GLU A 210 -7.42 16.23 0.21
C GLU A 210 -7.44 14.69 0.35
N ARG A 211 -8.46 14.00 -0.18
CA ARG A 211 -8.46 12.53 -0.26
C ARG A 211 -7.41 12.01 -1.24
N GLY A 212 -7.29 12.67 -2.39
CA GLY A 212 -6.28 12.38 -3.40
C GLY A 212 -4.87 12.59 -2.87
N ARG A 213 -4.65 13.65 -2.09
CA ARG A 213 -3.38 13.91 -1.39
C ARG A 213 -3.00 12.73 -0.51
N TYR A 214 -3.93 12.25 0.33
CA TYR A 214 -3.68 11.11 1.21
C TYR A 214 -3.15 9.89 0.44
N LEU A 215 -3.83 9.52 -0.65
CA LEU A 215 -3.44 8.38 -1.48
C LEU A 215 -2.13 8.61 -2.24
N ALA A 216 -1.97 9.78 -2.87
CA ALA A 216 -0.80 10.12 -3.68
C ALA A 216 0.48 10.25 -2.84
N VAL A 217 0.36 10.72 -1.60
CA VAL A 217 1.48 10.78 -0.66
C VAL A 217 1.99 9.38 -0.32
N THR A 218 1.09 8.43 -0.08
CA THR A 218 1.47 7.06 0.30
C THR A 218 1.86 6.18 -0.89
N GLY A 219 1.41 6.49 -2.11
CA GLY A 219 1.61 5.65 -3.30
C GLY A 219 2.52 6.25 -4.39
N CYS A 220 2.65 7.58 -4.47
CA CYS A 220 3.32 8.24 -5.59
C CYS A 220 4.53 9.08 -5.17
N LEU A 221 4.51 9.68 -3.98
CA LEU A 221 5.50 10.68 -3.53
C LEU A 221 6.93 10.13 -3.52
N TYR A 222 7.13 8.93 -2.97
CA TYR A 222 8.43 8.25 -2.95
C TYR A 222 9.01 8.11 -4.36
N CYS A 223 8.14 7.79 -5.33
CA CYS A 223 8.54 7.53 -6.70
C CYS A 223 8.84 8.84 -7.47
N HIS A 224 8.00 9.85 -7.26
CA HIS A 224 7.98 11.07 -8.05
C HIS A 224 8.65 12.27 -7.37
N THR A 225 9.59 12.04 -6.45
CA THR A 225 10.38 13.11 -5.82
C THR A 225 11.85 12.77 -5.89
N GLU A 226 12.67 13.62 -6.54
CA GLU A 226 14.12 13.42 -6.57
C GLU A 226 14.73 13.46 -5.16
N GLU A 227 15.94 12.92 -5.04
CA GLU A 227 16.65 12.84 -3.77
C GLU A 227 17.85 13.77 -3.73
N LEU A 228 18.06 14.42 -2.59
CA LEU A 228 19.28 15.20 -2.32
C LEU A 228 20.48 14.27 -2.09
N SER A 229 20.22 13.11 -1.52
CA SER A 229 21.14 12.00 -1.25
C SER A 229 20.34 10.73 -1.01
N SER A 230 20.99 9.56 -1.01
CA SER A 230 20.38 8.23 -0.78
C SER A 230 19.35 8.26 0.36
N GLY A 231 18.08 8.01 0.03
CA GLY A 231 16.98 7.96 1.00
C GLY A 231 16.55 9.32 1.60
N VAL A 232 17.02 10.45 1.06
CA VAL A 232 16.66 11.80 1.50
C VAL A 232 15.93 12.55 0.38
N PRO A 233 14.59 12.59 0.38
CA PRO A 233 13.83 13.27 -0.66
C PRO A 233 14.02 14.80 -0.62
N ASP A 234 14.11 15.42 -1.80
CA ASP A 234 14.04 16.87 -1.95
C ASP A 234 12.56 17.32 -1.94
N MET A 235 12.03 17.55 -0.74
CA MET A 235 10.63 17.99 -0.59
C MET A 235 10.35 19.36 -1.19
N SER A 236 11.37 20.16 -1.53
CA SER A 236 11.15 21.40 -2.32
C SER A 236 10.70 21.12 -3.76
N LYS A 237 10.84 19.86 -4.19
CA LYS A 237 10.43 19.32 -5.50
C LYS A 237 9.50 18.11 -5.35
N ALA A 238 8.71 18.04 -4.27
CA ALA A 238 7.72 16.98 -4.08
C ALA A 238 6.86 16.80 -5.34
N PHE A 239 6.71 15.55 -5.80
CA PHE A 239 6.01 15.18 -7.06
C PHE A 239 6.65 15.69 -8.37
N GLY A 240 7.78 16.39 -8.29
CA GLY A 240 8.51 16.98 -9.41
C GLY A 240 9.36 16.00 -10.24
N GLY A 241 9.31 14.71 -9.96
CA GLY A 241 10.08 13.68 -10.66
C GLY A 241 11.60 13.79 -10.40
N GLY A 242 12.38 13.08 -11.22
CA GLY A 242 13.84 13.18 -11.22
C GLY A 242 14.55 12.13 -10.36
N LYS A 243 13.82 11.25 -9.68
CA LYS A 243 14.42 10.13 -8.95
C LYS A 243 14.84 9.02 -9.90
N VAL A 244 16.06 8.53 -9.74
CA VAL A 244 16.67 7.53 -10.62
C VAL A 244 16.57 6.15 -9.97
N TYR A 245 16.01 5.19 -10.69
CA TYR A 245 15.79 3.81 -10.25
C TYR A 245 16.62 2.83 -11.04
N THR A 246 17.21 1.86 -10.33
CA THR A 246 17.96 0.73 -10.91
C THR A 246 17.37 -0.62 -10.48
N PHE A 247 16.07 -0.65 -10.14
CA PHE A 247 15.35 -1.82 -9.58
C PHE A 247 15.69 -3.17 -10.23
N ILE A 248 15.83 -3.20 -11.56
CA ILE A 248 16.11 -4.42 -12.30
C ILE A 248 17.60 -4.49 -12.60
N ARG A 249 18.28 -5.44 -11.96
CA ARG A 249 19.70 -5.75 -12.19
C ARG A 249 20.02 -5.86 -13.68
N GLY A 250 20.92 -5.01 -14.16
CA GLY A 250 21.38 -4.99 -15.55
C GLY A 250 20.45 -4.26 -16.54
N SER A 251 19.33 -3.70 -16.08
CA SER A 251 18.50 -2.80 -16.88
C SER A 251 19.07 -1.37 -16.88
N ALA A 252 18.70 -0.59 -17.90
CA ALA A 252 19.00 0.84 -17.91
C ALA A 252 18.30 1.53 -16.72
N PRO A 253 18.93 2.55 -16.10
CA PRO A 253 18.26 3.36 -15.10
C PRO A 253 17.00 4.00 -15.67
N ASN A 254 15.93 4.04 -14.88
CA ASN A 254 14.72 4.78 -15.20
C ASN A 254 14.69 6.06 -14.35
N THR A 255 14.18 7.17 -14.89
CA THR A 255 13.97 8.39 -14.11
C THR A 255 12.49 8.69 -14.01
N SER A 256 11.99 8.93 -12.79
CA SER A 256 10.57 9.27 -12.62
C SER A 256 10.24 10.60 -13.29
N THR A 257 9.06 10.65 -13.88
CA THR A 257 8.52 11.85 -14.52
C THR A 257 8.05 12.85 -13.48
N ASN A 258 8.02 14.12 -13.85
CA ASN A 258 7.34 15.15 -13.08
C ASN A 258 5.82 14.96 -13.23
N ILE A 259 5.08 14.89 -12.11
CA ILE A 259 3.63 14.71 -12.09
C ILE A 259 2.89 15.90 -11.47
N THR A 260 3.54 17.07 -11.42
CA THR A 260 2.91 18.37 -11.13
C THR A 260 2.35 18.99 -12.40
N PRO A 261 1.46 20.02 -12.33
CA PRO A 261 0.89 20.67 -13.52
C PRO A 261 1.88 21.61 -14.24
N ASP A 262 3.17 21.58 -13.90
CA ASP A 262 4.19 22.32 -14.64
C ASP A 262 4.34 21.78 -16.08
N PRO A 263 4.71 22.61 -17.08
CA PRO A 263 4.97 22.14 -18.44
C PRO A 263 6.06 21.08 -18.58
N THR A 264 6.95 20.92 -17.59
CA THR A 264 7.93 19.82 -17.53
C THR A 264 7.35 18.50 -17.03
N GLY A 265 6.10 18.50 -16.53
CA GLY A 265 5.34 17.35 -16.04
C GLY A 265 4.01 17.16 -16.77
N LEU A 266 2.89 17.23 -16.04
CA LEU A 266 1.54 17.01 -16.59
C LEU A 266 1.09 18.14 -17.52
N GLY A 267 1.63 19.35 -17.37
CA GLY A 267 1.29 20.51 -18.19
C GLY A 267 -0.23 20.74 -18.29
N ASP A 268 -0.74 20.71 -19.52
CA ASP A 268 -2.17 20.95 -19.82
C ASP A 268 -3.06 19.71 -19.68
N ALA A 269 -2.57 18.59 -19.12
CA ALA A 269 -3.37 17.38 -18.94
C ALA A 269 -4.58 17.65 -18.02
N THR A 270 -5.75 17.22 -18.45
CA THR A 270 -6.99 17.32 -17.65
C THR A 270 -7.03 16.28 -16.53
N VAL A 271 -7.96 16.44 -15.58
CA VAL A 271 -8.22 15.40 -14.56
C VAL A 271 -8.57 14.07 -15.23
N GLU A 272 -9.39 14.09 -16.28
CA GLU A 272 -9.77 12.90 -17.03
C GLU A 272 -8.60 12.25 -17.77
N ASP A 273 -7.68 13.05 -18.29
CA ASP A 273 -6.43 12.59 -18.90
C ASP A 273 -5.57 11.82 -17.89
N ILE A 274 -5.43 12.35 -16.67
CA ILE A 274 -4.68 11.71 -15.59
C ILE A 274 -5.35 10.41 -15.16
N VAL A 275 -6.68 10.41 -14.96
CA VAL A 275 -7.44 9.19 -14.62
C VAL A 275 -7.26 8.13 -15.71
N ALA A 276 -7.37 8.51 -16.99
CA ALA A 276 -7.18 7.59 -18.10
C ALA A 276 -5.77 7.00 -18.13
N ALA A 277 -4.75 7.82 -17.85
CA ALA A 277 -3.37 7.34 -17.79
C ALA A 277 -3.15 6.33 -16.67
N LEU A 278 -3.69 6.57 -15.48
CA LEU A 278 -3.57 5.66 -14.33
C LEU A 278 -4.31 4.33 -14.56
N LYS A 279 -5.48 4.36 -15.20
CA LYS A 279 -6.24 3.14 -15.55
C LYS A 279 -5.58 2.31 -16.64
N THR A 280 -5.00 2.97 -17.63
CA THR A 280 -4.48 2.26 -18.82
C THR A 280 -2.98 2.03 -18.79
N ASP A 281 -2.31 2.53 -17.75
CA ASP A 281 -0.85 2.59 -17.66
C ASP A 281 -0.21 3.15 -18.95
N THR A 282 -0.88 4.14 -19.56
CA THR A 282 -0.53 4.68 -20.88
C THR A 282 -0.63 6.18 -20.87
N SER A 283 0.39 6.88 -21.38
CA SER A 283 0.33 8.32 -21.56
C SER A 283 -0.73 8.70 -22.58
N VAL A 284 -1.73 9.49 -22.18
CA VAL A 284 -2.73 10.06 -23.09
C VAL A 284 -2.14 11.05 -24.10
N ALA A 285 -1.03 11.69 -23.77
CA ALA A 285 -0.36 12.64 -24.66
C ALA A 285 0.36 11.96 -25.83
N THR A 286 0.99 10.80 -25.59
CA THR A 286 1.83 10.11 -26.59
C THR A 286 1.25 8.79 -27.09
N GLY A 287 0.31 8.20 -26.34
CA GLY A 287 -0.20 6.85 -26.54
C GLY A 287 0.80 5.74 -26.19
N ALA A 288 1.96 6.08 -25.63
CA ALA A 288 2.96 5.10 -25.20
C ALA A 288 2.68 4.61 -23.76
N PRO A 289 3.05 3.37 -23.42
CA PRO A 289 3.02 2.91 -22.02
C PRO A 289 3.79 3.86 -21.11
N LEU A 290 3.38 3.96 -19.84
CA LEU A 290 4.19 4.58 -18.81
C LEU A 290 5.48 3.76 -18.57
N CYS A 291 6.38 4.27 -17.74
CA CYS A 291 7.66 3.61 -17.51
C CYS A 291 7.45 2.17 -17.04
N SER A 292 8.35 1.25 -17.40
CA SER A 292 8.22 -0.17 -16.99
C SER A 292 8.26 -0.36 -15.47
N THR A 293 8.76 0.62 -14.73
CA THR A 293 8.76 0.69 -13.27
C THR A 293 7.49 1.29 -12.69
N HIS A 294 6.64 1.92 -13.50
CA HIS A 294 5.33 2.39 -13.05
C HIS A 294 4.47 1.17 -12.73
N PRO A 295 3.80 1.13 -11.56
CA PRO A 295 3.07 -0.05 -11.15
C PRO A 295 1.69 -0.13 -11.80
N GLY A 296 1.66 -0.24 -13.12
CA GLY A 296 0.47 -0.54 -13.89
C GLY A 296 0.10 -2.02 -13.88
N GLY A 297 -1.17 -2.31 -14.16
CA GLY A 297 -1.74 -3.66 -14.12
C GLY A 297 -2.97 -3.73 -13.22
N PHE A 298 -3.88 -4.66 -13.52
CA PHE A 298 -5.14 -4.83 -12.80
C PHE A 298 -4.95 -5.14 -11.30
N ASP A 299 -3.84 -5.77 -10.95
CA ASP A 299 -3.42 -6.08 -9.57
C ASP A 299 -2.67 -4.93 -8.88
N ARG A 300 -2.68 -3.73 -9.48
CA ARG A 300 -1.93 -2.54 -9.04
C ARG A 300 -2.77 -1.27 -9.19
N ILE A 301 -2.23 -0.17 -9.71
CA ILE A 301 -2.94 1.13 -9.79
C ILE A 301 -4.24 1.07 -10.60
N ASP A 302 -4.33 0.26 -11.67
CA ASP A 302 -5.57 0.11 -12.46
C ASP A 302 -6.72 -0.56 -11.65
N GLY A 303 -6.39 -1.27 -10.57
CA GLY A 303 -7.40 -1.83 -9.65
C GLY A 303 -7.94 -0.84 -8.62
N MET A 304 -7.41 0.40 -8.56
CA MET A 304 -7.97 1.44 -7.71
C MET A 304 -9.41 1.81 -8.12
N THR A 305 -10.22 2.25 -7.16
CA THR A 305 -11.59 2.67 -7.48
C THR A 305 -11.59 3.93 -8.35
N ASP A 306 -12.62 4.08 -9.19
CA ASP A 306 -12.80 5.26 -10.03
C ASP A 306 -12.78 6.57 -9.24
N ASP A 307 -13.38 6.57 -8.04
CA ASP A 307 -13.42 7.73 -7.15
C ASP A 307 -12.03 8.07 -6.60
N ASP A 308 -11.26 7.06 -6.17
CA ASP A 308 -9.89 7.27 -5.66
C ASP A 308 -8.93 7.74 -6.76
N LEU A 309 -9.04 7.18 -7.96
CA LEU A 309 -8.27 7.63 -9.13
C LEU A 309 -8.62 9.07 -9.51
N HIS A 310 -9.90 9.43 -9.46
CA HIS A 310 -10.36 10.79 -9.68
C HIS A 310 -9.82 11.74 -8.60
N ASP A 311 -9.90 11.37 -7.33
CA ASP A 311 -9.39 12.19 -6.22
C ASP A 311 -7.88 12.43 -6.35
N ILE A 312 -7.09 11.38 -6.69
CA ILE A 312 -5.66 11.52 -7.01
C ILE A 312 -5.45 12.50 -8.17
N ALA A 313 -6.19 12.33 -9.26
CA ALA A 313 -6.05 13.19 -10.44
C ALA A 313 -6.38 14.66 -10.14
N VAL A 314 -7.44 14.92 -9.36
CA VAL A 314 -7.78 16.27 -8.87
C VAL A 314 -6.63 16.85 -8.05
N TYR A 315 -6.06 16.07 -7.13
CA TYR A 315 -4.93 16.52 -6.32
C TYR A 315 -3.71 16.87 -7.17
N LEU A 316 -3.28 15.96 -8.06
CA LEU A 316 -2.12 16.17 -8.93
C LEU A 316 -2.30 17.37 -9.86
N HIS A 317 -3.50 17.54 -10.43
CA HIS A 317 -3.84 18.69 -11.26
C HIS A 317 -3.84 20.01 -10.47
N ALA A 318 -4.13 19.96 -9.17
CA ALA A 318 -4.17 21.13 -8.29
C ALA A 318 -2.88 21.39 -7.51
N LEU A 319 -1.82 20.63 -7.72
CA LEU A 319 -0.52 20.84 -7.06
C LEU A 319 0.11 22.20 -7.43
N PRO A 320 0.90 22.82 -6.53
CA PRO A 320 1.82 23.87 -6.94
C PRO A 320 2.76 23.33 -8.05
N PRO A 321 2.91 24.04 -9.18
CA PRO A 321 3.78 23.57 -10.27
C PRO A 321 5.25 23.60 -9.84
N VAL A 322 5.98 22.53 -10.14
CA VAL A 322 7.42 22.41 -9.93
C VAL A 322 8.11 22.28 -11.28
N SER A 323 8.99 23.21 -11.63
CA SER A 323 9.76 23.12 -12.88
C SER A 323 10.99 22.24 -12.69
N ASN A 324 10.92 21.00 -13.18
CA ASN A 324 11.96 19.99 -13.04
C ASN A 324 11.84 18.94 -14.16
N GLY A 325 12.93 18.70 -14.89
CA GLY A 325 12.92 17.84 -16.10
C GLY A 325 12.95 18.64 -17.42
N PRO A 326 12.40 18.10 -18.53
CA PRO A 326 11.59 16.89 -18.61
C PRO A 326 12.41 15.62 -18.38
N PHE A 327 11.81 14.65 -17.70
CA PHE A 327 12.37 13.30 -17.55
C PHE A 327 11.59 12.34 -18.43
N THR A 328 12.29 11.36 -18.98
CA THR A 328 11.72 10.26 -19.76
C THR A 328 12.14 8.93 -19.16
N CYS A 329 11.31 7.91 -19.35
CA CYS A 329 11.57 6.55 -18.82
C CYS A 329 12.92 5.99 -19.27
N GLU A 330 13.33 6.33 -20.49
CA GLU A 330 14.67 6.08 -20.98
C GLU A 330 15.49 7.36 -20.80
N THR A 331 16.59 7.30 -20.03
CA THR A 331 17.66 8.28 -20.25
C THR A 331 18.24 8.06 -21.65
N PRO A 332 18.48 9.12 -22.44
CA PRO A 332 18.98 9.01 -23.81
C PRO A 332 20.33 8.29 -23.93
#